data_AF-A0A151R672-F1
#
_entry.id   AF-A0A151R672-F1
#
_cell.length_a   1.000
_cell.length_b   1.000
_cell.length_c   1.000
_cell.angle_alpha   90.00
_cell.angle_beta   90.00
_cell.angle_gamma   90.00
#
_symmetry.space_group_name_H-M   'P 1'
#
loop_
_entity.id
_entity.type
_entity.pdbx_description
1 polymer ?
#
loop_
_entity_poly.entity_id
_entity_poly.type
_entity_poly.pdbx_seq_one_letter_code
_entity_poly.pdbx_strand_id
1 'polypeptide(L)'
;SITNFDVFSRLFMAQFTANKKKPPITSDLFDLKQQREESLKDFLQRFNEVALRIASLDEKMAIIAFQKGLKLGDFDMALERANC
;
A
#
# COMPACT_ATOMS: atom_id res chain seq x y z
N SER A 1 -35.14 12.33 0.93
CA SER A 1 -35.19 13.06 2.21
C SER A 1 -35.02 12.05 3.33
N ILE A 2 -34.22 12.36 4.36
CA ILE A 2 -34.05 11.49 5.53
C ILE A 2 -35.07 11.93 6.57
N THR A 3 -36.08 11.10 6.82
CA THR A 3 -37.24 11.47 7.63
C THR A 3 -37.19 10.93 9.05
N ASN A 4 -36.31 9.96 9.33
CA ASN A 4 -36.07 9.42 10.67
C ASN A 4 -34.71 8.69 10.72
N PHE A 5 -34.33 8.25 11.93
CA PHE A 5 -33.07 7.57 12.17
C PHE A 5 -32.97 6.21 11.48
N ASP A 6 -34.08 5.48 11.33
CA ASP A 6 -34.09 4.18 10.65
C ASP A 6 -33.74 4.33 9.16
N VAL A 7 -34.32 5.33 8.49
CA VAL A 7 -33.99 5.67 7.09
C VAL A 7 -32.53 6.11 6.98
N PHE A 8 -32.04 6.92 7.92
CA PHE A 8 -30.62 7.30 7.96
C PHE A 8 -29.70 6.09 8.08
N SER A 9 -29.94 5.22 9.07
CA SER A 9 -29.10 4.05 9.38
C SER A 9 -29.00 3.12 8.17
N ARG A 10 -30.13 2.84 7.51
CA ARG A 10 -30.15 1.99 6.30
C ARG A 10 -29.34 2.59 5.16
N LEU A 11 -29.52 3.89 4.88
CA LEU A 11 -28.77 4.59 3.82
C LEU A 11 -27.27 4.67 4.14
N PHE A 12 -26.92 4.96 5.39
CA PHE A 12 -25.53 4.97 5.86
C PHE A 12 -24.87 3.61 5.69
N MET A 13 -25.52 2.52 6.13
CA MET A 13 -24.95 1.17 6.03
C MET A 13 -24.81 0.69 4.59
N ALA A 14 -25.78 1.02 3.73
CA ALA A 14 -25.69 0.75 2.30
C ALA A 14 -24.47 1.47 1.69
N GLN A 15 -24.32 2.77 1.99
CA GLN A 15 -23.21 3.57 1.50
C GLN A 15 -21.87 3.14 2.10
N PHE A 16 -21.82 2.78 3.38
CA PHE A 16 -20.61 2.35 4.08
C PHE A 16 -20.11 1.01 3.53
N THR A 17 -21.01 0.06 3.30
CA THR A 17 -20.67 -1.26 2.73
C THR A 17 -20.21 -1.13 1.28
N ALA A 18 -20.91 -0.30 0.49
CA ALA A 18 -20.55 -0.04 -0.90
C ALA A 18 -19.19 0.67 -1.06
N ASN A 19 -18.81 1.55 -0.12
CA ASN A 19 -17.54 2.28 -0.14
C ASN A 19 -16.44 1.64 0.69
N LYS A 20 -16.62 0.40 1.15
CA LYS A 20 -15.55 -0.30 1.86
C LYS A 20 -14.35 -0.43 0.92
N LYS A 21 -13.24 0.21 1.29
CA LYS A 21 -11.99 0.10 0.52
C LYS A 21 -11.66 -1.38 0.35
N LYS A 22 -11.42 -1.80 -0.89
CA LYS A 22 -10.94 -3.15 -1.19
C LYS A 22 -9.61 -3.35 -0.47
N PRO A 23 -9.36 -4.54 0.10
CA PRO A 23 -8.03 -4.86 0.61
C PRO A 23 -7.00 -4.64 -0.50
N PRO A 24 -5.79 -4.17 -0.14
CA PRO A 24 -4.74 -4.02 -1.13
C PRO A 24 -4.33 -5.39 -1.69
N ILE A 25 -3.85 -5.37 -2.92
CA ILE A 25 -3.29 -6.52 -3.63
C ILE A 25 -1.81 -6.26 -3.95
N THR A 26 -1.09 -7.30 -4.33
CA THR A 26 0.35 -7.23 -4.60
C THR A 26 0.73 -6.16 -5.63
N SER A 27 -0.13 -5.89 -6.63
CA SER A 27 0.13 -4.83 -7.61
C SER A 27 0.17 -3.43 -6.98
N ASP A 28 -0.55 -3.20 -5.88
CA ASP A 28 -0.61 -1.89 -5.22
C ASP A 28 0.74 -1.51 -4.58
N LEU A 29 1.60 -2.50 -4.28
CA LEU A 29 2.96 -2.22 -3.81
C LEU A 29 3.84 -1.60 -4.89
N PHE A 30 3.57 -1.88 -6.17
CA PHE A 30 4.37 -1.34 -7.28
C PHE A 30 4.15 0.16 -7.50
N ASP A 31 3.00 0.66 -7.03
CA ASP A 31 2.65 2.09 -7.07
C ASP A 31 3.38 2.90 -5.99
N LEU A 32 3.94 2.23 -4.97
CA LEU A 32 4.73 2.89 -3.94
C LEU A 32 6.11 3.25 -4.46
N LYS A 33 6.38 4.55 -4.54
CA LYS A 33 7.71 5.11 -4.80
C LYS A 33 8.24 5.88 -3.59
N GLN A 34 9.52 5.74 -3.32
CA GLN A 34 10.24 6.56 -2.36
C GLN A 34 10.34 7.98 -2.91
N GLN A 35 9.83 8.94 -2.15
CA GLN A 35 9.83 10.34 -2.57
C GLN A 35 11.23 10.96 -2.42
N ARG A 36 11.49 12.06 -3.15
CA ARG A 36 12.79 12.74 -3.15
C ARG A 36 13.28 13.08 -1.73
N GLU A 37 12.41 13.72 -0.95
CA GLU A 37 12.70 14.18 0.42
C GLU A 37 12.36 13.13 1.48
N GLU A 38 11.95 11.93 1.07
CA GLU A 38 11.58 10.86 2.00
C GLU A 38 12.79 10.01 2.38
N SER A 39 12.93 9.76 3.68
CA SER A 39 13.95 8.87 4.20
C SER A 39 13.62 7.41 3.86
N LEU A 40 14.64 6.55 3.78
CA LEU A 40 14.41 5.13 3.53
C LEU A 40 13.51 4.48 4.60
N LYS A 41 13.64 4.94 5.85
CA LYS A 41 12.85 4.46 6.99
C LYS A 41 11.36 4.77 6.80
N ASP A 42 11.04 6.00 6.40
CA ASP A 42 9.65 6.43 6.22
C ASP A 42 9.02 5.70 5.03
N PHE A 43 9.78 5.52 3.93
CA PHE A 43 9.35 4.71 2.80
C PHE A 43 9.07 3.26 3.21
N LEU A 44 10.00 2.63 3.93
CA LEU A 44 9.86 1.25 4.40
C LEU A 44 8.65 1.10 5.35
N GLN A 45 8.41 2.09 6.20
CA GLN A 45 7.24 2.09 7.07
C GLN A 45 5.94 2.06 6.25
N ARG A 46 5.78 2.96 5.27
CA ARG A 46 4.60 2.97 4.40
C ARG A 46 4.47 1.69 3.57
N PHE A 47 5.59 1.18 3.06
CA PHE A 47 5.62 -0.07 2.31
C PHE A 47 5.09 -1.22 3.17
N ASN A 48 5.59 -1.35 4.40
CA ASN A 48 5.17 -2.38 5.35
C ASN A 48 3.70 -2.23 5.77
N GLU A 49 3.21 -1.01 5.96
CA GLU A 49 1.79 -0.75 6.27
C GLU A 49 0.85 -1.28 5.17
N VAL A 50 1.24 -1.15 3.90
CA VAL A 50 0.47 -1.72 2.78
C VAL A 50 0.67 -3.24 2.70
N ALA A 51 1.91 -3.72 2.80
CA ALA A 51 2.26 -5.14 2.72
C ALA A 51 1.52 -6.00 3.75
N LEU A 52 1.45 -5.55 5.01
CA LEU A 52 0.78 -6.25 6.11
C LEU A 52 -0.74 -6.40 5.91
N ARG A 53 -1.33 -5.60 5.03
CA ARG A 53 -2.77 -5.65 4.73
C ARG A 53 -3.10 -6.58 3.56
N ILE A 54 -2.10 -7.08 2.85
CA ILE A 54 -2.25 -8.00 1.73
C ILE A 54 -2.33 -9.42 2.28
N ALA A 55 -3.48 -10.09 2.10
CA ALA A 55 -3.74 -11.39 2.72
C ALA A 55 -2.82 -12.52 2.22
N SER A 56 -2.41 -12.49 0.95
CA SER A 56 -1.56 -13.49 0.31
C SER A 56 -0.43 -12.81 -0.47
N LEU A 57 0.47 -12.17 0.27
CA LEU A 57 1.61 -11.48 -0.34
C LEU A 57 2.63 -12.47 -0.88
N ASP A 58 2.92 -12.40 -2.17
CA ASP A 58 4.05 -13.09 -2.78
C ASP A 58 5.34 -12.36 -2.37
N GLU A 59 6.19 -13.04 -1.60
CA GLU A 59 7.44 -12.49 -1.06
C GLU A 59 8.39 -12.02 -2.17
N LYS A 60 8.51 -12.77 -3.26
CA LYS A 60 9.37 -12.40 -4.39
C LYS A 60 8.84 -11.14 -5.06
N MET A 61 7.52 -11.02 -5.22
CA MET A 61 6.91 -9.81 -5.76
C MET A 61 7.04 -8.62 -4.81
N ALA A 62 6.99 -8.83 -3.49
CA ALA A 62 7.23 -7.78 -2.51
C ALA A 62 8.66 -7.23 -2.60
N ILE A 63 9.67 -8.11 -2.75
CA ILE A 63 11.07 -7.72 -2.93
C ILE A 63 11.23 -6.91 -4.23
N ILE A 64 10.66 -7.39 -5.35
CA ILE A 64 10.72 -6.69 -6.64
C ILE A 64 10.02 -5.33 -6.56
N ALA A 65 8.86 -5.26 -5.92
CA ALA A 65 8.11 -4.01 -5.75
C ALA A 65 8.89 -3.02 -4.88
N PHE A 66 9.52 -3.48 -3.79
CA PHE A 66 10.35 -2.67 -2.93
C PHE A 66 11.54 -2.10 -3.70
N GLN A 67 12.30 -2.95 -4.41
CA GLN A 67 13.42 -2.55 -5.27
C GLN A 67 13.00 -1.48 -6.29
N LYS A 68 11.93 -1.75 -7.06
CA LYS A 68 11.39 -0.79 -8.04
C LYS A 68 10.79 0.46 -7.42
N GLY A 69 10.55 0.44 -6.12
CA GLY A 69 10.01 1.56 -5.35
C GLY A 69 11.10 2.48 -4.82
N LEU A 70 12.34 2.02 -4.68
CA LEU A 70 13.45 2.82 -4.17
C LEU A 70 13.77 3.98 -5.12
N LYS A 71 14.24 5.08 -4.53
CA LYS A 71 14.88 6.15 -5.31
C LYS A 71 16.32 5.76 -5.57
N LEU A 72 16.83 6.16 -6.74
CA LEU A 72 18.24 5.95 -7.07
C LEU A 72 19.14 6.58 -6.00
N GLY A 73 20.08 5.80 -5.49
CA GLY A 73 21.01 6.23 -4.45
C GLY A 73 21.84 5.05 -3.92
N ASP A 74 22.63 5.32 -2.88
CA ASP A 74 23.61 4.36 -2.36
C ASP A 74 22.98 3.02 -1.96
N PHE A 75 21.79 3.06 -1.37
CA PHE A 75 21.08 1.86 -0.93
C PHE A 75 20.58 1.02 -2.11
N ASP A 76 19.99 1.66 -3.12
CA ASP A 76 19.52 0.99 -4.34
C ASP A 76 20.69 0.31 -5.08
N MET A 77 21.79 1.05 -5.27
CA MET A 77 23.02 0.51 -5.88
C MET A 77 23.63 -0.64 -5.08
N ALA A 78 23.60 -0.57 -3.74
CA ALA A 78 24.08 -1.66 -2.89
C ALA A 78 23.22 -2.92 -3.04
N LEU A 79 21.92 -2.74 -3.21
CA LEU A 79 20.97 -3.84 -3.36
C LEU A 79 21.10 -4.52 -4.73
N GLU A 80 21.32 -3.76 -5.80
CA GLU A 80 21.64 -4.32 -7.12
C GLU A 80 22.91 -5.18 -7.08
N ARG A 81 23.97 -4.69 -6.41
CA ARG A 81 25.23 -5.44 -6.25
C ARG A 81 25.09 -6.74 -5.46
N ALA A 82 24.18 -6.78 -4.48
CA ALA A 82 23.95 -7.96 -3.65
C ALA A 82 23.12 -9.05 -4.36
N ASN A 83 22.44 -8.72 -5.47
CA ASN A 83 21.64 -9.64 -6.26
C ASN A 83 22.36 -10.15 -7.54
N CYS A 84 23.58 -9.69 -7.79
CA CYS A 84 24.53 -10.24 -8.76
C CYS A 84 25.36 -11.37 -8.13
#